data_AF-A0A820JNU8-F1
#
_entry.id   AF-A0A820JNU8-F1
#
_cell.length_a   1.000
_cell.length_b   1.000
_cell.length_c   1.000
_cell.angle_alpha   90.00
_cell.angle_beta   90.00
_cell.angle_gamma   90.00
#
_symmetry.space_group_name_H-M   'P 1'
#
loop_
_entity.id
_entity.type
_entity.pdbx_description
1 polymer ?
#
loop_
_entity_poly.entity_id
_entity_poly.type
_entity_poly.pdbx_seq_one_letter_code
_entity_poly.pdbx_strand_id
1 'polypeptide(L)'
;MKLNQFEKIENPTEDQMLLELTSDEEEALEEFLRDIFHAQEQGEVINKNNWQSALYRKIGSKSYYTESIDSHETSIKNMLKMAKVLFNLNFVDHPPAHRRSTWRKLVSTQRKKAIMACFRMAPLHSVIRHRAMNMFLRAYRELWLEAEEDRRSRLIENLCVKYLILILSFFFIYLFIYNSKEDNHEINEQEITVIKEETKTENSADNKP
;
A
#
# COMPACT_ATOMS: atom_id res chain seq x y z
N MET A 1 -17.44 11.67 -18.03
CA MET A 1 -16.37 10.75 -18.47
C MET A 1 -15.40 11.50 -19.39
N LYS A 2 -14.44 12.24 -18.81
CA LYS A 2 -13.35 12.90 -19.53
C LYS A 2 -12.11 12.90 -18.62
N LEU A 3 -11.42 11.77 -18.59
CA LEU A 3 -10.10 11.60 -18.00
C LEU A 3 -9.32 10.70 -18.95
N ASN A 4 -8.80 11.27 -20.04
CA ASN A 4 -7.85 10.63 -20.96
C ASN A 4 -7.10 11.73 -21.74
N GLN A 5 -6.40 12.61 -21.01
CA GLN A 5 -5.47 13.59 -21.60
C GLN A 5 -4.11 13.61 -20.89
N PHE A 6 -3.81 12.62 -20.04
CA PHE A 6 -2.53 12.55 -19.30
C PHE A 6 -1.65 11.39 -19.75
N GLU A 7 -1.68 11.05 -21.04
CA GLU A 7 -0.80 10.02 -21.60
C GLU A 7 -0.06 10.58 -22.81
N LYS A 8 0.98 11.34 -22.48
CA LYS A 8 2.23 11.59 -23.23
C LYS A 8 2.87 12.86 -22.67
N ILE A 9 3.41 12.76 -21.46
CA ILE A 9 4.58 13.58 -21.13
C ILE A 9 5.74 12.64 -21.43
N GLU A 10 6.14 12.68 -22.69
CA GLU A 10 7.38 12.12 -23.18
C GLU A 10 8.48 12.60 -22.24
N ASN A 11 9.10 11.68 -21.49
CA ASN A 11 10.15 12.00 -20.55
C ASN A 11 11.26 12.71 -21.34
N PRO A 12 11.59 13.98 -21.06
CA PRO A 12 12.82 14.54 -21.58
C PRO A 12 13.93 13.83 -20.80
N THR A 13 14.66 13.00 -21.53
CA THR A 13 15.80 12.20 -21.14
C THR A 13 16.66 12.94 -20.12
N GLU A 14 16.94 12.30 -18.98
CA GLU A 14 17.80 12.85 -17.91
C GLU A 14 19.22 13.19 -18.39
N ASP A 15 19.59 12.78 -19.60
CA ASP A 15 20.89 12.98 -20.22
C ASP A 15 21.10 14.39 -20.82
N GLN A 16 20.06 15.24 -20.93
CA GLN A 16 20.18 16.56 -21.60
C GLN A 16 20.61 17.73 -20.69
N MET A 17 21.13 17.49 -19.49
CA MET A 17 21.19 18.52 -18.45
C MET A 17 22.47 18.64 -17.64
N LEU A 18 23.54 17.94 -18.03
CA LEU A 18 24.82 18.61 -17.92
C LEU A 18 24.76 19.72 -18.97
N LEU A 19 24.93 20.97 -18.56
CA LEU A 19 25.28 22.01 -19.51
C LEU A 19 26.67 21.62 -20.02
N GLU A 20 26.71 20.70 -20.99
CA GLU A 20 27.79 20.65 -21.95
C GLU A 20 27.76 22.05 -22.57
N LEU A 21 28.70 22.89 -22.12
CA LEU A 21 29.07 24.05 -22.93
C LEU A 21 29.30 23.46 -24.33
N THR A 22 28.67 24.07 -25.34
CA THR A 22 28.91 23.59 -26.69
C THR A 22 30.41 23.63 -26.93
N SER A 23 30.95 22.66 -27.68
CA SER A 23 32.39 22.61 -27.96
C SER A 23 32.92 23.97 -28.43
N ASP A 24 32.07 24.71 -29.16
CA ASP A 24 32.32 26.05 -29.66
C ASP A 24 32.45 27.12 -28.53
N GLU A 25 31.62 27.06 -27.49
CA GLU A 25 31.70 27.95 -26.33
C GLU A 25 32.93 27.66 -25.45
N GLU A 26 33.32 26.39 -25.36
CA GLU A 26 34.52 25.98 -24.63
C GLU A 26 35.79 26.48 -25.33
N GLU A 27 35.84 26.37 -26.66
CA GLU A 27 36.97 26.84 -27.46
C GLU A 27 37.13 28.37 -27.37
N ALA A 28 36.02 29.12 -27.42
CA ALA A 28 36.03 30.57 -27.23
C ALA A 28 36.47 30.99 -25.80
N LEU A 29 36.10 30.22 -24.77
CA LEU A 29 36.55 30.45 -23.40
C LEU A 29 38.03 30.14 -23.20
N GLU A 30 38.54 29.09 -23.84
CA GLU A 30 39.97 28.79 -23.85
C GLU A 30 40.77 29.89 -24.55
N GLU A 31 40.30 30.40 -25.70
CA GLU A 31 40.91 31.53 -26.40
C GLU A 31 40.93 32.79 -25.53
N PHE A 32 39.81 33.13 -24.88
CA PHE A 32 39.74 34.25 -23.94
C PHE A 32 40.72 34.12 -22.76
N LEU A 33 40.86 32.91 -22.19
CA LEU A 33 41.81 32.66 -21.12
C LEU A 33 43.25 32.77 -21.62
N ARG A 34 43.55 32.28 -22.83
CA ARG A 34 44.87 32.46 -23.48
C ARG A 34 45.19 33.93 -23.67
N ASP A 35 44.25 34.72 -24.15
CA ASP A 35 44.40 36.17 -24.30
C ASP A 35 44.68 36.87 -22.97
N ILE A 36 44.01 36.47 -21.89
CA ILE A 36 44.29 36.98 -20.55
C ILE A 36 45.71 36.61 -20.10
N PHE A 37 46.13 35.37 -20.28
CA PHE A 37 47.48 34.93 -19.90
C PHE A 37 48.55 35.66 -20.73
N HIS A 38 48.35 35.81 -22.03
CA HIS A 38 49.24 36.58 -22.90
C HIS A 38 49.24 38.08 -22.55
N ALA A 39 48.10 38.65 -22.16
CA ALA A 39 48.03 40.03 -21.67
C ALA A 39 48.71 40.18 -20.30
N GLN A 40 48.69 39.15 -19.43
CA GLN A 40 49.46 39.16 -18.19
C GLN A 40 50.97 39.10 -18.45
N GLU A 41 51.41 38.35 -19.46
CA GLU A 41 52.81 38.29 -19.89
C GLU A 41 53.24 39.61 -20.57
N GLN A 42 52.38 40.21 -21.39
CA GLN A 42 52.66 41.48 -22.08
C GLN A 42 52.43 42.72 -21.20
N GLY A 43 51.81 42.57 -20.03
CA GLY A 43 51.74 43.56 -18.94
C GLY A 43 53.09 43.91 -18.30
N GLU A 44 54.18 43.64 -19.02
CA GLU A 44 55.58 44.01 -18.78
C GLU A 44 55.85 45.53 -18.71
N VAL A 45 54.84 46.39 -18.90
CA VAL A 45 54.97 47.78 -18.46
C VAL A 45 54.74 47.83 -16.96
N ILE A 46 55.83 47.59 -16.24
CA ILE A 46 55.95 47.69 -14.78
C ILE A 46 55.42 49.06 -14.35
N ASN A 47 54.13 49.11 -14.04
CA ASN A 47 53.54 50.24 -13.35
C ASN A 47 54.03 50.13 -11.90
N LYS A 48 54.84 51.09 -11.46
CA LYS A 48 55.45 51.14 -10.11
C LYS A 48 54.42 51.04 -8.98
N ASN A 49 53.14 51.24 -9.26
CA ASN A 49 52.04 51.10 -8.31
C ASN A 49 51.58 49.65 -8.08
N ASN A 50 52.09 48.66 -8.82
CA ASN A 50 51.64 47.26 -8.75
C ASN A 50 52.56 46.39 -7.88
N TRP A 51 52.99 46.89 -6.72
CA TRP A 51 53.92 46.16 -5.83
C TRP A 51 53.37 44.80 -5.35
N GLN A 52 52.04 44.64 -5.31
CA GLN A 52 51.39 43.38 -4.96
C GLN A 52 51.67 42.28 -5.99
N SER A 53 51.61 42.57 -7.29
CA SER A 53 51.90 41.57 -8.34
C SER A 53 53.37 41.17 -8.35
N ALA A 54 54.27 42.12 -8.14
CA ALA A 54 55.70 41.85 -7.95
C ALA A 54 55.96 40.97 -6.71
N LEU A 55 55.25 41.21 -5.60
CA LEU A 55 55.36 40.42 -4.38
C LEU A 55 54.82 38.99 -4.58
N TYR A 56 53.63 38.83 -5.14
CA TYR A 56 53.04 37.51 -5.39
C TYR A 56 53.86 36.67 -6.36
N ARG A 57 54.45 37.27 -7.39
CA ARG A 57 55.40 36.59 -8.28
C ARG A 57 56.65 36.10 -7.54
N LYS A 58 57.20 36.94 -6.65
CA LYS A 58 58.38 36.59 -5.84
C LYS A 58 58.08 35.51 -4.80
N ILE A 59 56.88 35.52 -4.21
CA ILE A 59 56.41 34.50 -3.26
C ILE A 59 56.14 33.17 -3.99
N GLY A 60 55.41 33.22 -5.11
CA GLY A 60 55.11 32.04 -5.93
C GLY A 60 56.38 31.37 -6.48
N SER A 61 57.39 32.16 -6.88
CA SER A 61 58.70 31.63 -7.30
C SER A 61 59.48 30.93 -6.18
N LYS A 62 59.26 31.30 -4.91
CA LYS A 62 59.97 30.67 -3.77
C LYS A 62 59.29 29.36 -3.31
N SER A 63 58.06 29.10 -3.75
CA SER A 63 57.27 27.93 -3.33
C SER A 63 57.49 26.67 -4.18
N TYR A 64 58.38 26.69 -5.18
CA TYR A 64 58.63 25.54 -6.05
C TYR A 64 59.56 24.50 -5.39
N TYR A 65 58.97 23.64 -4.57
CA TYR A 65 59.43 22.27 -4.28
C TYR A 65 58.23 21.32 -4.41
N THR A 66 57.48 21.44 -5.51
CA THR A 66 56.53 20.44 -5.96
C THR A 66 56.58 20.42 -7.47
N GLU A 67 56.74 19.23 -8.03
CA GLU A 67 56.91 18.93 -9.44
C GLU A 67 55.76 19.47 -10.31
N SER A 68 56.10 19.62 -11.60
CA SER A 68 55.33 20.14 -12.73
C SER A 68 55.06 21.65 -12.71
N ILE A 69 55.89 22.38 -13.45
CA ILE A 69 55.46 23.63 -14.10
C ILE A 69 54.38 23.20 -15.08
N ASP A 70 53.13 23.15 -14.61
CA ASP A 70 51.99 22.90 -15.48
C ASP A 70 51.99 23.98 -16.56
N SER A 71 52.10 23.55 -17.81
CA SER A 71 52.03 24.44 -18.98
C SER A 71 50.82 25.36 -18.85
N HIS A 72 50.92 26.59 -19.34
CA HIS A 72 49.80 27.54 -19.34
C HIS A 72 48.51 26.91 -19.89
N GLU A 73 48.62 26.02 -20.88
CA GLU A 73 47.50 25.23 -21.38
C GLU A 73 46.85 24.32 -20.33
N THR A 74 47.64 23.62 -19.53
CA THR A 74 47.16 22.71 -18.49
C THR A 74 46.43 23.48 -17.39
N SER A 75 46.95 24.67 -17.05
CA SER A 75 46.31 25.59 -16.10
C SER A 75 44.96 26.12 -16.62
N ILE A 76 44.89 26.48 -17.91
CA ILE A 76 43.64 26.94 -18.56
C ILE A 76 42.59 25.81 -18.55
N LYS A 77 42.97 24.59 -18.95
CA LYS A 77 42.07 23.43 -18.93
C LYS A 77 41.57 23.09 -17.52
N ASN A 78 42.44 23.20 -16.52
CA ASN A 78 42.06 22.96 -15.13
C ASN A 78 41.12 24.04 -14.60
N MET A 79 41.34 25.31 -14.95
CA MET A 79 40.46 26.42 -14.61
C MET A 79 39.07 26.24 -15.24
N LEU A 80 39.01 25.86 -16.51
CA LEU A 80 37.75 25.58 -17.21
C LEU A 80 36.98 24.43 -16.53
N LYS A 81 37.66 23.32 -16.18
CA LYS A 81 37.06 22.20 -15.44
C LYS A 81 36.50 22.64 -14.09
N MET A 82 37.26 23.43 -13.32
CA MET A 82 36.79 23.95 -12.04
C MET A 82 35.59 24.88 -12.21
N ALA A 83 35.60 25.76 -13.21
CA ALA A 83 34.49 26.65 -13.52
C ALA A 83 33.22 25.87 -13.87
N LYS A 84 33.33 24.80 -14.67
CA LYS A 84 32.21 23.90 -14.99
C LYS A 84 31.65 23.21 -13.75
N VAL A 85 32.50 22.67 -12.88
CA VAL A 85 32.06 22.02 -11.63
C VAL A 85 31.34 23.02 -10.72
N LEU A 86 31.91 24.21 -10.54
CA LEU A 86 31.31 25.27 -9.74
C LEU A 86 29.96 25.74 -10.30
N PHE A 87 29.86 25.88 -11.61
CA PHE A 87 28.61 26.25 -12.27
C PHE A 87 27.52 25.20 -12.07
N ASN A 88 27.85 23.92 -12.27
CA ASN A 88 26.91 22.83 -12.06
C ASN A 88 26.50 22.71 -10.59
N LEU A 89 27.44 22.86 -9.65
CA LEU A 89 27.16 22.85 -8.22
C LEU A 89 26.20 23.99 -7.83
N ASN A 90 26.46 25.20 -8.32
CA ASN A 90 25.59 26.35 -8.09
C ASN A 90 24.16 26.12 -8.62
N PHE A 91 24.03 25.42 -9.75
CA PHE A 91 22.73 25.07 -10.34
C PHE A 91 21.96 24.02 -9.52
N VAL A 92 22.68 23.11 -8.86
CA VAL A 92 22.11 22.12 -7.92
C VAL A 92 21.66 22.78 -6.63
N ASP A 93 22.47 23.68 -6.06
CA ASP A 93 22.16 24.38 -4.82
C ASP A 93 21.05 25.43 -4.99
N HIS A 94 21.02 26.08 -6.16
CA HIS A 94 20.07 27.16 -6.46
C HIS A 94 19.26 26.83 -7.73
N PRO A 95 18.40 25.79 -7.70
CA PRO A 95 17.63 25.43 -8.85
C PRO A 95 16.75 26.61 -9.28
N PRO A 96 16.78 27.00 -10.58
CA PRO A 96 15.97 28.09 -11.07
C PRO A 96 14.49 27.79 -10.87
N ALA A 97 13.66 28.82 -10.65
CA ALA A 97 12.28 28.67 -10.19
C ALA A 97 11.42 27.73 -11.06
N HIS A 98 11.70 27.67 -12.36
CA HIS A 98 11.03 26.77 -13.31
C HIS A 98 11.38 25.27 -13.14
N ARG A 99 12.48 24.94 -12.45
CA ARG A 99 12.93 23.54 -12.18
C ARG A 99 12.80 23.10 -10.73
N ARG A 100 12.39 24.00 -9.81
CA ARG A 100 12.18 23.67 -8.38
C ARG A 100 11.12 22.59 -8.12
N SER A 101 10.28 22.26 -9.09
CA SER A 101 9.19 21.29 -8.91
C SER A 101 9.42 19.92 -9.57
N THR A 102 10.44 19.81 -10.43
CA THR A 102 10.61 18.65 -11.32
C THR A 102 11.66 17.66 -10.81
N TRP A 103 12.52 18.07 -9.87
CA TRP A 103 13.34 17.11 -9.12
C TRP A 103 12.43 16.26 -8.23
N ARG A 104 12.06 15.14 -8.85
CA ARG A 104 11.06 14.11 -8.52
C ARG A 104 10.60 14.11 -7.06
N LYS A 105 9.36 14.54 -6.82
CA LYS A 105 8.63 14.28 -5.57
C LYS A 105 8.42 12.77 -5.42
N LEU A 106 9.38 12.07 -4.80
CA LEU A 106 9.34 10.62 -4.53
C LEU A 106 8.15 10.21 -3.65
N VAL A 107 7.62 11.16 -2.87
CA VAL A 107 6.52 10.94 -1.96
C VAL A 107 5.42 11.96 -2.26
N SER A 108 4.23 11.46 -2.57
CA SER A 108 3.05 12.29 -2.77
C SER A 108 2.76 13.14 -1.54
N THR A 109 2.18 14.32 -1.75
CA THR A 109 1.78 15.20 -0.64
C THR A 109 0.85 14.50 0.34
N GLN A 110 0.00 13.58 -0.14
CA GLN A 110 -0.89 12.77 0.71
C GLN A 110 -0.10 11.82 1.62
N ARG A 111 0.89 11.10 1.07
CA ARG A 111 1.76 10.23 1.87
C ARG A 111 2.55 11.01 2.92
N LYS A 112 3.06 12.19 2.56
CA LYS A 112 3.73 13.09 3.53
C LYS A 112 2.78 13.50 4.66
N LYS A 113 1.54 13.91 4.33
CA LYS A 113 0.52 14.27 5.34
C LYS A 113 0.16 13.11 6.27
N ALA A 114 0.03 11.90 5.72
CA ALA A 114 -0.24 10.70 6.52
C ALA A 114 0.89 10.40 7.50
N ILE A 115 2.14 10.43 7.03
CA ILE A 115 3.33 10.24 7.87
C ILE A 115 3.40 11.30 8.99
N MET A 116 3.16 12.57 8.65
CA MET A 116 3.13 13.65 9.64
C MET A 116 1.99 13.53 10.66
N ALA A 117 0.89 12.85 10.31
CA ALA A 117 -0.18 12.52 11.24
C ALA A 117 0.22 11.35 12.16
N CYS A 118 0.93 10.34 11.63
CA CYS A 118 1.49 9.25 12.42
C CYS A 118 2.49 9.78 13.46
N PHE A 119 3.37 10.72 13.10
CA PHE A 119 4.28 11.35 14.08
C PHE A 119 3.55 12.18 15.15
N ARG A 120 2.32 12.62 14.89
CA ARG A 120 1.47 13.36 15.83
C ARG A 120 0.60 12.44 16.70
N MET A 121 0.80 11.13 16.66
CA MET A 121 0.00 10.23 17.48
C MET A 121 0.33 10.40 18.96
N ALA A 122 -0.71 10.52 19.77
CA ALA A 122 -0.59 10.57 21.23
C ALA A 122 -0.49 9.14 21.78
N PRO A 123 0.36 8.89 22.79
CA PRO A 123 0.46 7.58 23.41
C PRO A 123 -0.83 7.21 24.16
N LEU A 124 -1.12 5.92 24.29
CA LEU A 124 -2.42 5.47 24.81
C LEU A 124 -2.70 5.94 26.25
N HIS A 125 -1.66 6.10 27.08
CA HIS A 125 -1.80 6.56 28.47
C HIS A 125 -2.22 8.03 28.58
N SER A 126 -2.00 8.85 27.55
CA SER A 126 -2.40 10.26 27.53
C SER A 126 -3.82 10.47 26.99
N VAL A 127 -4.50 9.40 26.55
CA VAL A 127 -5.87 9.46 26.04
C VAL A 127 -6.86 9.47 27.20
N ILE A 128 -7.90 10.31 27.11
CA ILE A 128 -8.94 10.38 28.14
C ILE A 128 -9.64 9.01 28.27
N ARG A 129 -9.86 8.55 29.50
CA ARG A 129 -10.39 7.21 29.84
C ARG A 129 -11.62 6.78 29.04
N HIS A 130 -12.60 7.67 28.83
CA HIS A 130 -13.81 7.33 28.07
C HIS A 130 -13.52 7.06 26.59
N ARG A 131 -12.55 7.77 25.99
CA ARG A 131 -12.15 7.58 24.60
C ARG A 131 -11.37 6.28 24.42
N ALA A 132 -10.50 5.97 25.38
CA ALA A 132 -9.83 4.67 25.43
C ALA A 132 -10.84 3.51 25.57
N MET A 133 -11.84 3.66 26.45
CA MET A 133 -12.93 2.68 26.62
C MET A 133 -13.72 2.47 25.32
N ASN A 134 -14.06 3.53 24.60
CA ASN A 134 -14.78 3.42 23.32
C ASN A 134 -13.95 2.70 22.24
N MET A 135 -12.62 2.93 22.19
CA MET A 135 -11.73 2.17 21.32
C MET A 135 -11.68 0.70 21.73
N PHE A 136 -11.55 0.43 23.03
CA PHE A 136 -11.48 -0.92 23.57
C PHE A 136 -12.75 -1.72 23.29
N LEU A 137 -13.93 -1.17 23.54
CA LEU A 137 -15.22 -1.85 23.31
C LEU A 137 -15.43 -2.24 21.84
N ARG A 138 -14.98 -1.40 20.90
CA ARG A 138 -15.02 -1.72 19.47
C ARG A 138 -14.10 -2.89 19.13
N ALA A 139 -12.84 -2.81 19.57
CA ALA A 139 -11.85 -3.87 19.33
C ALA A 139 -12.26 -5.19 19.99
N TYR A 140 -12.82 -5.14 21.20
CA TYR A 140 -13.33 -6.32 21.91
C TYR A 140 -14.48 -6.98 21.15
N ARG A 141 -15.40 -6.18 20.59
CA ARG A 141 -16.49 -6.73 19.78
C ARG A 141 -15.98 -7.45 18.53
N GLU A 142 -15.11 -6.80 17.75
CA GLU A 142 -14.65 -7.31 16.46
C GLU A 142 -13.67 -8.47 16.60
N LEU A 143 -12.81 -8.45 17.63
CA LEU A 143 -11.75 -9.47 17.77
C LEU A 143 -12.17 -10.68 18.62
N TRP A 144 -13.06 -10.48 19.60
CA TRP A 144 -13.42 -11.52 20.57
C TRP A 144 -14.87 -11.97 20.45
N LEU A 145 -15.83 -11.05 20.41
CA LEU A 145 -17.25 -11.42 20.35
C LEU A 145 -17.66 -11.99 18.99
N GLU A 146 -17.07 -11.51 17.89
CA GLU A 146 -17.35 -12.02 16.55
C GLU A 146 -16.65 -13.36 16.26
N ALA A 147 -15.53 -13.62 16.95
CA ALA A 147 -14.83 -14.91 16.88
C ALA A 147 -15.48 -15.99 17.74
N GLU A 148 -16.30 -15.61 18.73
CA GLU A 148 -17.02 -16.55 19.59
C GLU A 148 -18.16 -17.22 18.80
N GLU A 149 -18.30 -18.54 18.92
CA GLU A 149 -19.34 -19.29 18.20
C GLU A 149 -20.75 -18.78 18.53
N ASP A 150 -21.54 -18.54 17.48
CA ASP A 150 -22.90 -18.07 17.57
C ASP A 150 -23.78 -19.12 18.28
N ARG A 151 -24.00 -18.97 19.58
CA ARG A 151 -24.89 -19.82 20.40
C ARG A 151 -26.32 -19.92 19.85
N ARG A 152 -26.70 -18.99 18.98
CA ARG A 152 -27.98 -18.98 18.25
C ARG A 152 -28.11 -20.19 17.33
N SER A 153 -27.04 -20.59 16.66
CA SER A 153 -27.04 -21.76 15.76
C SER A 153 -27.30 -23.06 16.54
N ARG A 154 -26.69 -23.21 17.71
CA ARG A 154 -26.95 -24.37 18.60
C ARG A 154 -28.38 -24.38 19.15
N LEU A 155 -28.97 -23.21 19.42
CA LEU A 155 -30.36 -23.13 19.89
C LEU A 155 -31.33 -23.60 18.81
N ILE A 156 -31.14 -23.17 17.56
CA ILE A 156 -31.98 -23.56 16.42
C ILE A 156 -31.89 -25.06 16.18
N GLU A 157 -30.69 -25.63 16.23
CA GLU A 157 -30.47 -27.07 16.10
C GLU A 157 -31.22 -27.84 17.20
N ASN A 158 -31.07 -27.42 18.46
CA ASN A 158 -31.76 -28.06 19.58
C ASN A 158 -33.30 -27.96 19.48
N LEU A 159 -33.83 -26.84 19.01
CA LEU A 159 -35.28 -26.71 18.78
C LEU A 159 -35.72 -27.65 17.65
N CYS A 160 -35.03 -27.64 16.52
CA CYS A 160 -35.35 -28.47 15.36
C CYS A 160 -35.36 -29.96 15.72
N VAL A 161 -34.33 -30.44 16.42
CA VAL A 161 -34.23 -31.83 16.89
C VAL A 161 -35.36 -32.18 17.84
N LYS A 162 -35.70 -31.32 18.80
CA LYS A 162 -36.83 -31.56 19.73
C LYS A 162 -38.17 -31.64 19.01
N TYR A 163 -38.45 -30.71 18.10
CA TYR A 163 -39.69 -30.74 17.31
C TYR A 163 -39.74 -31.94 16.38
N LEU A 164 -38.62 -32.34 15.76
CA LEU A 164 -38.54 -33.54 14.95
C LEU A 164 -38.86 -34.81 15.77
N ILE A 165 -38.27 -34.95 16.96
CA ILE A 165 -38.56 -36.07 17.87
C ILE A 165 -40.04 -36.09 18.26
N LEU A 166 -40.62 -34.93 18.59
CA LEU A 166 -42.04 -34.83 18.90
C LEU A 166 -42.91 -35.23 17.70
N ILE A 167 -42.64 -34.67 16.52
CA ILE A 167 -43.38 -34.98 15.28
C ILE A 167 -43.28 -36.47 14.96
N LEU A 168 -42.10 -37.07 15.05
CA LEU A 168 -41.91 -38.51 14.86
C LEU A 168 -42.68 -39.31 15.91
N SER A 169 -42.67 -38.90 17.18
CA SER A 169 -43.44 -39.59 18.22
C SER A 169 -44.93 -39.52 17.96
N PHE A 170 -45.48 -38.37 17.57
CA PHE A 170 -46.88 -38.22 17.16
C PHE A 170 -47.21 -39.06 15.92
N PHE A 171 -46.32 -39.08 14.93
CA PHE A 171 -46.48 -39.90 13.73
C PHE A 171 -46.50 -41.39 14.07
N PHE A 172 -45.59 -41.87 14.91
CA PHE A 172 -45.56 -43.26 15.36
C PHE A 172 -46.80 -43.63 16.18
N ILE A 173 -47.27 -42.74 17.07
CA ILE A 173 -48.52 -42.96 17.83
C ILE A 173 -49.71 -43.02 16.87
N TYR A 174 -49.80 -42.11 15.91
CA TYR A 174 -50.87 -42.12 14.89
C TYR A 174 -50.85 -43.41 14.07
N LEU A 175 -49.67 -43.83 13.62
CA LEU A 175 -49.49 -45.07 12.85
C LEU A 175 -49.81 -46.31 13.69
N PHE A 176 -49.46 -46.31 14.98
CA PHE A 176 -49.82 -47.39 15.91
C PHE A 176 -51.33 -47.49 16.13
N ILE A 177 -52.01 -46.34 16.35
CA ILE A 177 -53.47 -46.30 16.49
C ILE A 177 -54.16 -46.75 15.19
N TYR A 178 -53.63 -46.34 14.05
CA TYR A 178 -54.17 -46.73 12.75
C TYR A 178 -54.05 -48.24 12.51
N ASN A 179 -52.84 -48.81 12.72
CA ASN A 179 -52.62 -50.26 12.59
C ASN A 179 -53.46 -51.04 13.61
N SER A 180 -53.52 -50.59 14.87
CA SER A 180 -54.36 -51.24 15.88
C SER A 180 -55.84 -51.19 15.53
N LYS A 181 -56.32 -50.13 14.86
CA LYS A 181 -57.71 -50.06 14.39
C LYS A 181 -57.97 -51.01 13.22
N GLU A 182 -56.99 -51.22 12.36
CA GLU A 182 -57.05 -52.18 11.25
C GLU A 182 -57.10 -53.62 11.77
N ASP A 183 -56.26 -53.96 12.77
CA ASP A 183 -56.30 -55.26 13.46
C ASP A 183 -57.66 -55.49 14.15
N ASN A 184 -58.20 -54.49 14.86
CA ASN A 184 -59.51 -54.61 15.52
C ASN A 184 -60.68 -54.70 14.54
N HIS A 185 -60.55 -54.15 13.33
CA HIS A 185 -61.54 -54.28 12.28
C HIS A 185 -61.51 -55.69 11.68
N GLU A 186 -60.32 -56.24 11.40
CA GLU A 186 -60.19 -57.64 10.95
C GLU A 186 -60.70 -58.64 11.99
N ILE A 187 -60.41 -58.42 13.28
CA ILE A 187 -60.89 -59.29 14.37
C ILE A 187 -62.43 -59.25 14.47
N ASN A 188 -63.05 -58.07 14.40
CA ASN A 188 -64.52 -57.97 14.43
C ASN A 188 -65.17 -58.59 13.19
N GLU A 189 -64.59 -58.45 12.00
CA GLU A 189 -65.13 -59.11 10.82
C GLU A 189 -65.04 -60.64 10.94
N GLN A 190 -63.94 -61.17 11.45
CA GLN A 190 -63.79 -62.61 11.70
C GLN A 190 -64.79 -63.11 12.75
N GLU A 191 -64.97 -62.40 13.86
CA GLU A 191 -65.91 -62.76 14.92
C GLU A 191 -67.38 -62.73 14.42
N ILE A 192 -67.73 -61.74 13.59
CA ILE A 192 -69.05 -61.66 12.94
C ILE A 192 -69.27 -62.81 11.96
N THR A 193 -68.24 -63.28 11.23
CA THR A 193 -68.37 -64.44 10.35
C THR A 193 -68.60 -65.74 11.12
N VAL A 194 -67.92 -65.94 12.25
CA VAL A 194 -68.08 -67.13 13.10
C VAL A 194 -69.49 -67.17 13.71
N ILE A 195 -69.98 -66.05 14.25
CA ILE A 195 -71.35 -65.98 14.82
C ILE A 195 -72.42 -66.25 13.74
N LYS A 196 -72.18 -65.82 12.49
CA LYS A 196 -73.07 -66.14 11.37
C LYS A 196 -73.05 -67.62 10.97
N GLU A 197 -71.96 -68.35 11.21
CA GLU A 197 -71.91 -69.80 11.00
C GLU A 197 -72.63 -70.56 12.12
N GLU A 198 -72.43 -70.19 13.38
CA GLU A 198 -73.08 -70.84 14.53
C GLU A 198 -74.61 -70.71 14.46
N THR A 199 -75.12 -69.52 14.17
CA THR A 199 -76.58 -69.29 14.00
C THR A 199 -77.16 -70.06 12.81
N LYS A 200 -76.36 -70.40 11.79
CA LYS A 200 -76.81 -71.23 10.67
C LYS A 200 -76.89 -72.71 11.06
N THR A 201 -76.07 -73.17 12.01
CA THR A 201 -76.11 -74.54 12.54
C THR A 201 -77.26 -74.78 13.51
N GLU A 202 -77.57 -73.82 14.38
CA GLU A 202 -78.72 -73.93 15.32
C GLU A 202 -80.06 -73.92 14.57
N ASN A 203 -80.22 -73.07 13.55
CA ASN A 203 -81.44 -73.03 12.74
C ASN A 203 -81.64 -74.29 11.86
N SER A 204 -80.62 -75.16 11.72
CA SER A 204 -80.76 -76.46 11.07
C SER A 204 -81.09 -77.61 12.04
N ALA A 205 -80.92 -77.41 13.35
CA ALA A 205 -81.18 -78.43 14.37
C ALA A 205 -82.64 -78.43 14.87
N ASP A 206 -83.29 -77.27 14.88
CA ASP A 206 -84.70 -77.11 15.32
C ASP A 206 -85.74 -77.47 14.26
N ASN A 207 -85.31 -77.90 13.06
CA ASN A 207 -86.20 -78.36 12.01
C ASN A 207 -85.94 -79.84 11.71
N LYS A 208 -86.30 -80.70 12.67
CA LYS A 208 -86.41 -82.14 12.43
C LYS A 208 -87.75 -82.64 12.97
N PRO A 209 -88.53 -83.36 12.12
CA PRO A 209 -89.99 -83.41 12.15
C PRO A 209 -90.60 -84.25 13.27
#